data_AF-A0A8T1RXG9-F1
#
_entry.id   AF-A0A8T1RXG9-F1
#
_cell.length_a   1.000
_cell.length_b   1.000
_cell.length_c   1.000
_cell.angle_alpha   90.00
_cell.angle_beta   90.00
_cell.angle_gamma   90.00
#
_symmetry.space_group_name_H-M   'P 1'
#
loop_
_entity.id
_entity.type
_entity.pdbx_description
1 polymer ?
#
loop_
_entity_poly.entity_id
_entity_poly.type
_entity_poly.pdbx_seq_one_letter_code
_entity_poly.pdbx_strand_id
1 'polypeptide(L)' 'SISTGLHDLSPLSLQNRRWRWTDGSPYRYKVWNTGEPNNDYGFEYCVELLSSKGFKEWNDKPCNTENAYVCKYEL' A
#
# COMPACT_ATOMS: atom_id res chain seq x y z
N SER A 1 -9.83 2.72 7.25
CA SER A 1 -8.78 1.74 6.89
C SER A 1 -7.54 1.98 7.74
N ILE A 2 -6.47 1.18 7.59
CA ILE A 2 -5.19 1.41 8.28
C ILE A 2 -4.07 1.50 7.24
N SER A 3 -3.32 2.60 7.23
CA SER A 3 -2.16 2.77 6.36
C SER A 3 -0.99 1.89 6.79
N THR A 4 -0.30 1.32 5.80
CA THR A 4 0.91 0.53 5.97
C THR A 4 2.14 1.29 5.46
N GLY A 5 3.33 0.70 5.62
CA GLY A 5 4.56 1.22 5.03
C GLY A 5 4.81 0.82 3.56
N LEU A 6 3.87 0.17 2.87
CA LEU A 6 4.05 -0.24 1.47
C LEU A 6 3.65 0.89 0.52
N HIS A 7 4.53 1.22 -0.43
CA HIS A 7 4.30 2.31 -1.39
C HIS A 7 5.04 2.07 -2.72
N ASP A 8 4.67 2.81 -3.77
CA ASP A 8 5.34 2.78 -5.08
C ASP A 8 5.63 4.18 -5.67
N LEU A 9 5.92 5.14 -4.78
CA LEU A 9 6.28 6.56 -5.03
C LEU A 9 7.40 6.87 -6.06
N SER A 10 7.97 5.87 -6.76
CA SER A 10 9.05 6.11 -7.71
C SER A 10 8.53 6.78 -8.99
N PRO A 11 9.16 7.86 -9.50
CA PRO A 11 8.83 8.43 -10.81
C PRO A 11 8.98 7.42 -11.97
N LEU A 12 9.72 6.33 -11.74
CA LEU A 12 9.92 5.23 -12.69
C LEU A 12 8.85 4.12 -12.53
N SER A 13 7.90 4.22 -11.59
CA SER A 13 6.83 3.24 -11.35
C SER A 13 5.67 3.35 -12.34
N LEU A 14 5.59 4.46 -13.09
CA LEU A 14 4.52 4.77 -14.05
C LEU A 14 4.30 3.69 -15.13
N GLN A 15 5.25 2.79 -15.35
CA GLN A 15 5.08 1.65 -16.26
C GLN A 15 4.92 0.28 -15.58
N ASN A 16 5.36 0.10 -14.34
CA ASN A 16 5.53 -1.25 -13.76
C ASN A 16 5.32 -1.37 -12.23
N ARG A 17 4.66 -0.39 -11.57
CA ARG A 17 4.23 -0.46 -10.15
C ARG A 17 5.25 -1.14 -9.23
N ARG A 18 6.33 -0.43 -8.88
CA ARG A 18 7.44 -0.96 -8.07
C ARG A 18 7.19 -0.76 -6.57
N TRP A 19 6.40 -1.66 -5.98
CA TRP A 19 6.09 -1.68 -4.55
C TRP A 19 7.32 -1.94 -3.67
N ARG A 20 7.47 -1.13 -2.62
CA ARG A 20 8.58 -1.19 -1.65
C ARG A 20 8.07 -0.89 -0.24
N TRP A 21 8.60 -1.60 0.74
CA TRP A 21 8.37 -1.30 2.15
C TRP A 21 9.30 -0.18 2.61
N THR A 22 8.80 0.75 3.43
CA THR A 22 9.59 1.82 4.04
C THR A 22 10.74 1.32 4.92
N ASP A 23 10.62 0.11 5.49
CA ASP A 23 11.66 -0.51 6.32
C ASP A 23 12.72 -1.27 5.49
N GLY A 24 12.61 -1.29 4.16
CA GLY A 24 13.53 -1.99 3.27
C GLY A 24 13.29 -3.50 3.18
N SER A 25 12.27 -4.05 3.85
CA SER A 25 11.90 -5.45 3.75
C SER A 25 11.58 -5.85 2.30
N PRO A 26 11.87 -7.10 1.89
CA PRO A 26 11.59 -7.56 0.54
C PRO A 26 10.07 -7.69 0.28
N TYR A 27 9.61 -7.18 -0.87
CA TYR A 27 8.21 -7.30 -1.31
C TYR A 27 7.87 -8.71 -1.81
N ARG A 28 7.63 -9.64 -0.87
CA ARG A 28 7.33 -11.06 -1.18
C ARG A 28 5.87 -11.44 -0.93
N TYR A 29 5.31 -11.01 0.20
CA TYR A 29 3.92 -11.26 0.55
C TYR A 29 3.00 -10.26 -0.16
N LYS A 30 1.83 -10.73 -0.63
CA LYS A 30 0.85 -9.93 -1.37
C LYS A 30 -0.56 -10.42 -1.04
N VAL A 31 -1.46 -9.52 -0.66
CA VAL A 31 -2.86 -9.84 -0.38
C VAL A 31 -3.79 -8.71 -0.83
N TRP A 32 -3.66 -8.31 -2.09
CA TRP A 32 -4.55 -7.34 -2.70
C TRP A 32 -6.01 -7.79 -2.65
N ASN A 33 -6.91 -6.86 -2.36
CA ASN A 33 -8.34 -7.06 -2.59
C ASN A 33 -8.58 -7.34 -4.08
N THR A 34 -9.70 -8.00 -4.39
CA THR A 34 -10.07 -8.27 -5.78
C THR A 34 -10.19 -6.96 -6.55
N GLY A 35 -9.43 -6.83 -7.65
CA GLY A 35 -9.37 -5.62 -8.47
C GLY A 35 -8.17 -4.72 -8.18
N GLU A 36 -7.45 -4.94 -7.08
CA GLU A 36 -6.33 -4.09 -6.66
C GLU A 36 -4.95 -4.65 -7.04
N PRO A 37 -3.93 -3.80 -7.21
CA PRO A 37 -3.99 -2.33 -7.15
C PRO A 37 -4.55 -1.72 -8.44
N ASN A 38 -5.50 -0.80 -8.34
CA ASN A 38 -6.25 -0.27 -9.49
C ASN A 38 -5.79 1.12 -9.96
N ASN A 39 -4.97 1.82 -9.16
CA ASN A 39 -4.56 3.20 -9.41
C ASN A 39 -5.71 4.18 -9.65
N ASP A 40 -6.71 4.23 -8.77
CA ASP A 40 -7.89 5.05 -9.01
C ASP A 40 -7.50 6.51 -9.27
N TYR A 41 -8.04 7.09 -10.34
CA TYR A 41 -7.70 8.42 -10.85
C TYR A 41 -6.20 8.70 -11.12
N GLY A 42 -5.33 7.69 -11.11
CA GLY A 42 -3.92 7.81 -11.46
C GLY A 42 -3.00 8.32 -10.34
N PHE A 43 -3.45 8.36 -9.09
CA PHE A 43 -2.66 8.92 -7.97
C PHE A 43 -2.66 8.10 -6.68
N GLU A 44 -2.90 6.79 -6.78
CA GLU A 44 -2.87 5.89 -5.62
C GLU A 44 -1.50 5.21 -5.50
N TYR A 45 -0.67 5.68 -4.57
CA TYR A 45 0.73 5.25 -4.44
C TYR A 45 1.11 4.66 -3.07
N CYS A 46 0.15 4.59 -2.16
CA CYS A 46 0.32 4.06 -0.80
C CYS A 46 -0.70 2.95 -0.53
N VAL A 47 -0.39 2.02 0.37
CA VAL A 47 -1.26 0.88 0.66
C VAL A 47 -1.94 0.98 2.01
N GLU A 48 -3.25 0.72 2.02
CA GLU A 48 -4.05 0.58 3.22
C GLU A 48 -4.58 -0.86 3.40
N LEU A 49 -4.84 -1.24 4.65
CA LEU A 49 -5.61 -2.41 5.05
C LEU A 49 -7.10 -2.04 5.13
N LEU A 50 -7.94 -2.76 4.40
CA LEU A 50 -9.38 -2.51 4.34
C LEU A 50 -10.08 -3.01 5.61
N SER A 51 -10.73 -2.10 6.35
CA SER A 51 -11.52 -2.46 7.54
C SER A 51 -12.73 -3.34 7.21
N SER A 52 -13.35 -3.11 6.06
CA SER A 52 -14.46 -3.94 5.53
C SER A 52 -14.07 -5.39 5.26
N LYS A 53 -12.76 -5.66 5.13
CA LYS A 53 -12.17 -7.00 4.94
C LYS A 53 -11.51 -7.52 6.21
N GLY A 54 -11.80 -6.94 7.37
CA GLY A 54 -11.19 -7.29 8.65
C GLY A 54 -9.68 -7.04 8.67
N PHE A 55 -9.19 -6.06 7.92
CA PHE A 55 -7.77 -5.69 7.78
C PHE A 55 -6.88 -6.79 7.16
N LYS A 56 -7.47 -7.73 6.41
CA LYS A 56 -6.75 -8.86 5.80
C LYS A 56 -6.38 -8.65 4.34
N GLU A 57 -6.98 -7.65 3.68
CA GLU A 57 -6.78 -7.37 2.26
C GLU A 57 -6.31 -5.92 2.04
N TRP A 58 -5.53 -5.73 0.98
CA TRP A 58 -4.87 -4.48 0.64
C TRP A 58 -5.60 -3.71 -0.45
N ASN A 59 -5.51 -2.40 -0.38
CA ASN A 59 -5.96 -1.45 -1.39
C ASN A 59 -4.88 -0.40 -1.62
N ASP A 60 -4.60 0.00 -2.86
CA ASP A 60 -3.84 1.23 -3.10
C ASP A 60 -4.74 2.45 -2.90
N LYS A 61 -4.16 3.54 -2.40
CA LYS A 61 -4.88 4.74 -1.99
C LYS A 61 -4.00 5.97 -2.18
N PRO A 62 -4.56 7.18 -2.34
CA PRO A 62 -3.76 8.39 -2.37
C PRO A 62 -3.00 8.54 -1.06
N CYS A 63 -1.71 8.84 -1.13
CA CYS A 63 -0.85 8.91 0.05
C CYS A 63 -1.22 10.03 1.03
N ASN A 64 -1.99 11.03 0.57
CA ASN A 64 -2.53 12.11 1.40
C ASN A 64 -3.86 11.75 2.09
N THR A 65 -4.32 10.50 2.00
CA THR A 65 -5.51 10.03 2.71
C THR A 65 -5.24 9.97 4.21
N GLU A 66 -6.08 10.63 5.00
CA GLU A 66 -6.00 10.60 6.46
C GLU A 66 -6.56 9.28 7.01
N ASN A 67 -5.66 8.37 7.34
CA ASN A 67 -5.96 7.07 7.93
C ASN A 67 -5.18 6.90 9.24
N ALA A 68 -5.71 6.08 10.16
CA ALA A 68 -4.87 5.49 11.20
C ALA A 68 -3.73 4.68 10.55
N TYR A 69 -2.63 4.45 11.25
CA TYR A 69 -1.47 3.75 10.70
C TYR A 69 -0.90 2.73 11.68
N VAL A 70 -0.14 1.77 11.14
CA VAL A 70 0.58 0.76 11.94
C VAL A 70 2.09 1.01 11.88
N CYS A 71 2.75 0.89 13.03
CA CYS A 71 4.21 0.90 13.14
C CYS A 71 4.74 -0.51 13.36
N LYS A 72 5.96 -0.75 12.87
CA LYS A 72 6.74 -1.96 13.13
C LYS A 72 8.12 -1.53 13.63
N TYR A 73 8.65 -2.28 14.59
CA TYR A 73 10.01 -2.13 15.09
C TYR A 73 10.63 -3.52 15.28
N GLU A 74 11.90 -3.66 14.91
CA GLU A 74 12.70 -4.87 15.15
C GLU A 74 13.84 -4.49 16.10
N LEU A 75 14.11 -5.37 17.09
CA LEU A 75 15.16 -5.19 18.11
C LEU A 75 16.56 -5.48 17.57
#